data_AF-A0A523RMU9-F1
#
_entry.id   AF-A0A523RMU9-F1
#
_cell.length_a   1.000
_cell.length_b   1.000
_cell.length_c   1.000
_cell.angle_alpha   90.00
_cell.angle_beta   90.00
_cell.angle_gamma   90.00
#
_symmetry.space_group_name_H-M   'P 1'
#
loop_
_entity.id
_entity.type
_entity.pdbx_description
1 polymer ?
#
loop_
_entity_poly.entity_id
_entity_poly.type
_entity_poly.pdbx_seq_one_letter_code
_entity_poly.pdbx_strand_id
1 'polypeptide(L)' 'QKKVAVKVTSEEELLELRRQAVNNSLPHALIRDAGMTELPPGTITVLGIGPAKTEIIDEVTGDLKLL' A
#
# COMPACT_ATOMS: atom_id res chain seq x y z
N GLN A 1 -0.91 10.26 -15.46
CA GLN A 1 -0.23 9.93 -14.18
C GLN A 1 0.03 8.45 -14.13
N LYS A 2 1.29 8.03 -13.89
CA LYS A 2 1.69 6.62 -13.79
C LYS A 2 1.18 6.04 -12.46
N LYS A 3 0.67 4.81 -12.49
CA LYS A 3 0.31 4.00 -11.32
C LYS A 3 0.85 2.60 -11.54
N VAL A 4 1.34 1.97 -10.47
CA VAL A 4 1.82 0.58 -10.49
C VAL A 4 1.09 -0.15 -9.37
N ALA A 5 0.51 -1.32 -9.69
CA ALA A 5 -0.16 -2.18 -8.73
C ALA A 5 0.74 -3.38 -8.45
N VAL A 6 1.03 -3.59 -7.16
CA VAL A 6 1.81 -4.71 -6.64
C VAL A 6 0.97 -5.46 -5.61
N LYS A 7 1.36 -6.68 -5.27
CA LYS A 7 0.66 -7.53 -4.30
C LYS A 7 1.53 -7.89 -3.12
N VAL A 8 0.85 -8.02 -1.99
CA VAL A 8 1.34 -8.55 -0.71
C VAL A 8 0.44 -9.70 -0.30
N THR A 9 0.87 -10.51 0.66
CA THR A 9 0.12 -11.71 1.05
C THR A 9 -0.69 -11.56 2.33
N SER A 10 -0.56 -10.43 3.03
CA SER A 10 -1.18 -10.23 4.33
C SER A 10 -1.48 -8.76 4.65
N GLU A 11 -2.41 -8.53 5.59
CA GLU A 11 -2.68 -7.21 6.16
C GLU A 11 -1.48 -6.69 6.97
N GLU A 12 -0.73 -7.58 7.63
CA GLU A 12 0.49 -7.23 8.37
C GLU A 12 1.56 -6.62 7.46
N GLU A 13 1.76 -7.19 6.26
CA GLU A 13 2.65 -6.60 5.25
C GLU A 13 2.20 -5.19 4.83
N LEU A 14 0.88 -4.95 4.66
CA LEU A 14 0.38 -3.59 4.36
C LEU A 14 0.70 -2.60 5.47
N LEU A 15 0.58 -3.03 6.73
CA LEU A 15 0.89 -2.19 7.89
C LEU A 15 2.39 -1.90 8.02
N GLU A 16 3.24 -2.87 7.71
CA GLU A 16 4.70 -2.69 7.69
C GLU A 16 5.14 -1.74 6.57
N LEU A 17 4.59 -1.90 5.35
CA LEU A 17 4.85 -0.97 4.24
C LEU A 17 4.36 0.45 4.58
N ARG A 18 3.22 0.58 5.27
CA ARG A 18 2.74 1.87 5.76
C ARG A 18 3.74 2.48 6.76
N ARG A 19 4.30 1.70 7.67
CA ARG A 19 5.31 2.17 8.63
C ARG A 19 6.55 2.68 7.91
N GLN A 20 7.01 1.96 6.88
CA GLN A 20 8.12 2.40 6.03
C GLN A 20 7.79 3.70 5.28
N ALA A 21 6.59 3.81 4.71
CA ALA A 21 6.13 5.04 4.06
C ALA A 21 6.10 6.24 5.03
N VAL A 22 5.65 6.04 6.28
CA VAL A 22 5.70 7.07 7.33
C VAL A 22 7.15 7.49 7.63
N ASN A 23 8.05 6.53 7.80
CA ASN A 23 9.46 6.81 8.11
C ASN A 23 10.15 7.58 6.98
N ASN A 24 9.80 7.29 5.73
CA ASN A 24 10.31 7.98 4.54
C ASN A 24 9.53 9.27 4.21
N SER A 25 8.62 9.70 5.09
CA SER A 25 7.77 10.90 4.88
C SER A 25 7.01 10.89 3.55
N LEU A 26 6.63 9.70 3.08
CA LEU A 26 5.88 9.52 1.85
C LEU A 26 4.37 9.77 2.09
N PRO A 27 3.70 10.52 1.20
CA PRO A 27 2.25 10.56 1.18
C PRO A 27 1.70 9.14 1.02
N HIS A 28 0.71 8.77 1.80
CA HIS A 28 0.12 7.43 1.74
C HIS A 28 -1.33 7.44 2.21
N ALA A 29 -2.10 6.45 1.77
CA ALA A 29 -3.50 6.26 2.15
C ALA A 29 -3.80 4.79 2.37
N LEU A 30 -4.26 4.45 3.57
CA LEU A 30 -4.73 3.12 3.91
C LEU A 30 -6.22 3.03 3.58
N ILE A 31 -6.61 2.10 2.73
CA ILE A 31 -7.98 1.90 2.28
C ILE A 31 -8.55 0.67 2.98
N ARG A 32 -9.75 0.84 3.55
CA ARG A 32 -10.53 -0.23 4.15
C ARG A 32 -11.72 -0.55 3.26
N ASP A 33 -12.06 -1.83 3.18
CA ASP A 33 -13.27 -2.25 2.49
C ASP A 33 -14.50 -1.67 3.19
N ALA A 34 -15.44 -1.20 2.38
CA ALA A 34 -16.68 -0.61 2.86
C ALA A 34 -17.66 -1.65 3.44
N GLY A 35 -17.33 -2.95 3.41
CA GLY A 35 -18.21 -4.02 3.87
C GLY A 35 -19.34 -4.34 2.89
N MET A 36 -19.20 -3.91 1.64
CA MET A 36 -20.12 -4.20 0.54
C MET A 36 -19.66 -5.40 -0.28
N THR A 37 -18.64 -6.12 0.21
CA THR A 37 -18.01 -7.27 -0.42
C THR A 37 -18.07 -8.47 0.51
N GLU A 38 -17.52 -9.60 0.07
CA GLU A 38 -17.43 -10.83 0.87
C GLU A 38 -16.49 -10.71 2.07
N LEU A 39 -15.67 -9.64 2.14
CA LEU A 39 -14.79 -9.37 3.27
C LEU A 39 -15.54 -8.73 4.44
N PRO A 40 -15.10 -8.98 5.69
CA PRO A 40 -15.62 -8.28 6.85
C PRO A 40 -15.49 -6.75 6.67
N PRO A 41 -16.53 -5.95 7.01
CA PRO A 41 -16.45 -4.50 6.97
C PRO A 41 -15.25 -3.97 7.77
N GLY A 42 -14.51 -3.02 7.19
CA GLY A 42 -13.34 -2.43 7.83
C GLY A 42 -12.02 -3.17 7.63
N THR A 43 -12.02 -4.30 6.90
CA THR A 43 -10.78 -5.00 6.49
C THR A 43 -9.89 -4.07 5.69
N ILE A 44 -8.59 -4.02 6.00
CA ILE A 44 -7.63 -3.24 5.21
C ILE A 44 -7.35 -4.01 3.92
N THR A 45 -7.59 -3.38 2.76
CA THR A 45 -7.46 -4.05 1.47
C THR A 45 -6.36 -3.47 0.60
N VAL A 46 -6.05 -2.18 0.74
CA VAL A 46 -5.08 -1.50 -0.13
C VAL A 46 -4.29 -0.44 0.66
N LEU A 47 -3.00 -0.31 0.34
CA LEU A 47 -2.17 0.83 0.70
C LEU A 47 -1.78 1.58 -0.58
N GLY A 48 -2.20 2.84 -0.70
CA GLY A 48 -1.67 3.77 -1.71
C GLY A 48 -0.44 4.48 -1.18
N ILE A 49 0.62 4.59 -1.99
CA ILE A 49 1.84 5.33 -1.68
C ILE A 49 2.12 6.34 -2.81
N GLY A 50 2.47 7.56 -2.43
CA GLY A 50 2.72 8.68 -3.32
C GLY A 50 1.54 9.67 -3.45
N PRO A 51 1.62 10.63 -4.38
CA PRO A 51 2.66 10.76 -5.40
C PRO A 51 4.02 11.15 -4.82
N ALA A 52 5.09 10.54 -5.33
CA ALA A 52 6.49 10.84 -5.02
C ALA A 52 7.38 10.40 -6.19
N LYS A 53 8.69 10.66 -6.08
CA LYS A 53 9.66 10.16 -7.05
C LYS A 53 9.73 8.63 -7.01
N THR A 54 9.88 8.00 -8.19
CA THR A 54 9.90 6.54 -8.33
C THR A 54 10.96 5.92 -7.42
N GLU A 55 12.15 6.52 -7.34
CA GLU A 55 13.26 5.97 -6.58
C GLU A 55 12.94 5.85 -5.08
N ILE A 56 12.20 6.81 -4.52
CA ILE A 56 11.80 6.81 -3.09
C ILE A 56 10.64 5.85 -2.85
N ILE A 57 9.74 5.66 -3.83
CA ILE A 57 8.65 4.67 -3.73
C ILE A 57 9.23 3.26 -3.78
N ASP A 58 10.23 3.03 -4.64
CA ASP A 58 10.88 1.72 -4.81
C ASP A 58 11.65 1.28 -3.56
N GLU A 59 12.13 2.20 -2.70
CA GLU A 59 12.68 1.87 -1.37
C GLU A 59 11.67 1.16 -0.46
N VAL A 60 10.37 1.32 -0.71
CA VAL A 60 9.28 0.69 0.06
C VAL A 60 8.67 -0.49 -0.70
N THR A 61 8.49 -0.39 -2.03
CA THR A 61 7.71 -1.37 -2.80
C THR A 61 8.49 -2.13 -3.88
N GLY A 62 9.78 -1.86 -4.06
CA GLY A 62 10.57 -2.34 -5.20
C GLY A 62 10.71 -3.86 -5.31
N ASP A 63 10.67 -4.57 -4.17
CA ASP A 63 10.77 -6.04 -4.13
C ASP A 63 9.41 -6.75 -4.26
N LEU A 64 8.32 -5.99 -4.30
CA LEU A 64 6.97 -6.55 -4.39
C LEU A 64 6.66 -7.00 -5.81
N LYS A 65 5.95 -8.12 -5.92
CA LYS A 65 5.53 -8.65 -7.23
C LYS A 65 4.40 -7.79 -7.79
N LEU A 66 4.40 -7.60 -9.10
CA LEU A 66 3.26 -7.02 -9.80
C LEU A 66 1.98 -7.84 -9.51
N LEU A 67 0.87 -7.12 -9.39
CA LEU A 67 -0.44 -7.71 -9.09
C LEU A 67 -0.83 -8.73 -10.16
#